data_AF-A0A1G1I918-F1
#
_entry.id   AF-A0A1G1I918-F1
#
_cell.length_a   1.000
_cell.length_b   1.000
_cell.length_c   1.000
_cell.angle_alpha   90.00
_cell.angle_beta   90.00
_cell.angle_gamma   90.00
#
_symmetry.space_group_name_H-M   'P 1'
#
loop_
_entity.id
_entity.type
_entity.pdbx_description
1 polymer ?
#
loop_
_entity_poly.entity_id
_entity_poly.type
_entity_poly.pdbx_seq_one_letter_code
_entity_poly.pdbx_strand_id
1 'polypeptide(L)'
;MKRHLLKKVYFNNADDRNLERFTLRFLSSGLLWIYIALNPEKKWSHVYTELAKKDKSLFIKEYNKAFFFTMTYKELTRLFLGKEIVLKNLFLSPSAETSAEALLRFNRSDDLRWKEALELIC
;
A
#
# COMPACT_ATOMS: atom_id res chain seq x y z
N MET A 1 -9.02 14.77 10.50
CA MET A 1 -8.01 15.83 10.29
C MET A 1 -6.57 15.29 10.28
N LYS A 2 -6.26 13.97 10.23
CA LYS A 2 -4.87 13.47 10.31
C LYS A 2 -4.28 12.87 9.02
N ARG A 3 -5.10 12.40 8.07
CA ARG A 3 -4.65 11.95 6.72
C ARG A 3 -3.77 12.94 5.95
N HIS A 4 -3.90 14.24 6.20
CA HIS A 4 -3.02 15.25 5.60
C HIS A 4 -1.56 15.14 6.09
N LEU A 5 -1.34 14.66 7.32
CA LEU A 5 0.00 14.42 7.86
C LEU A 5 0.69 13.26 7.15
N LEU A 6 -0.03 12.17 6.86
CA LEU A 6 0.49 11.09 6.03
C LEU A 6 0.97 11.63 4.67
N LYS A 7 0.13 12.42 3.98
CA LYS A 7 0.50 13.03 2.70
C LYS A 7 1.69 13.98 2.85
N LYS A 8 1.79 14.73 3.95
CA LYS A 8 2.93 15.62 4.23
C LYS A 8 4.23 14.84 4.43
N VAL A 9 4.21 13.80 5.26
CA VAL A 9 5.40 13.02 5.65
C VAL A 9 5.88 12.12 4.52
N TYR A 10 4.98 11.39 3.86
CA TYR A 10 5.34 10.36 2.88
C TYR A 10 5.23 10.80 1.43
N PHE A 11 4.38 11.80 1.13
CA PHE A 11 4.00 12.12 -0.24
C PHE A 11 4.14 13.61 -0.58
N ASN A 12 4.88 14.39 0.19
CA ASN A 12 5.14 15.81 -0.07
C ASN A 12 3.87 16.62 -0.43
N ASN A 13 2.76 16.36 0.26
CA ASN A 13 1.44 16.94 -0.01
C ASN A 13 0.94 16.74 -1.46
N ALA A 14 1.41 15.70 -2.15
CA ALA A 14 1.01 15.43 -3.52
C ALA A 14 -0.49 15.13 -3.61
N ASP A 15 -1.11 15.73 -4.61
CA ASP A 15 -2.48 15.44 -5.00
C ASP A 15 -2.56 14.11 -5.76
N ASP A 16 -3.60 13.35 -5.47
CA ASP A 16 -3.91 12.03 -6.03
C ASP A 16 -5.16 12.05 -6.91
N ARG A 17 -5.67 13.23 -7.30
CA ARG A 17 -6.75 13.39 -8.30
C ARG A 17 -6.44 12.65 -9.59
N ASN A 18 -5.20 12.74 -10.07
CA ASN A 18 -4.69 11.88 -11.13
C ASN A 18 -3.85 10.77 -10.51
N LEU A 19 -4.48 9.61 -10.29
CA LEU A 19 -3.88 8.50 -9.59
C LEU A 19 -2.69 7.89 -10.35
N GLU A 20 -2.73 7.85 -11.68
CA GLU A 20 -1.63 7.34 -12.51
C GLU A 20 -0.38 8.21 -12.36
N ARG A 21 -0.53 9.53 -12.47
CA ARG A 21 0.57 10.48 -12.29
C ARG A 21 1.13 10.43 -10.87
N PHE A 22 0.26 10.29 -9.87
CA PHE A 22 0.67 10.10 -8.49
C PHE A 22 1.49 8.80 -8.34
N THR A 23 0.98 7.69 -8.88
CA THR A 23 1.67 6.40 -8.87
C THR A 23 3.04 6.49 -9.52
N LEU A 24 3.15 7.03 -10.73
CA LEU A 24 4.43 7.19 -11.43
C LEU A 24 5.44 8.03 -10.64
N ARG A 25 4.97 9.09 -9.98
CA ARG A 25 5.82 9.97 -9.17
C ARG A 25 6.46 9.23 -7.99
N PHE A 26 5.75 8.29 -7.37
CA PHE A 26 6.20 7.61 -6.14
C PHE A 26 6.60 6.15 -6.35
N LEU A 27 6.49 5.63 -7.57
CA LEU A 27 6.77 4.23 -7.86
C LEU A 27 8.19 3.81 -7.48
N SER A 28 9.16 4.67 -7.78
CA SER A 28 10.59 4.44 -7.46
C SER A 28 10.96 4.78 -6.01
N SER A 29 10.03 5.30 -5.21
CA SER A 29 10.32 5.69 -3.81
C SER A 29 10.42 4.48 -2.86
N GLY A 30 9.81 3.34 -3.22
CA GLY A 30 9.65 2.20 -2.31
C GLY A 30 8.68 2.43 -1.15
N LEU A 31 7.90 3.53 -1.20
CA LEU A 31 6.92 3.93 -0.19
C LEU A 31 5.49 3.97 -0.73
N LEU A 32 5.30 3.70 -2.02
CA LEU A 32 3.97 3.73 -2.66
C LEU A 32 3.05 2.67 -2.05
N TRP A 33 3.60 1.54 -1.62
CA TRP A 33 2.84 0.46 -0.96
C TRP A 33 2.02 0.96 0.25
N ILE A 34 2.51 1.95 1.00
CA ILE A 34 1.78 2.53 2.15
C ILE A 34 0.51 3.21 1.65
N TYR A 35 0.62 3.99 0.57
CA TYR A 35 -0.53 4.66 -0.02
C TYR A 35 -1.53 3.66 -0.60
N ILE A 36 -1.06 2.60 -1.28
CA ILE A 36 -1.90 1.53 -1.82
C ILE A 36 -2.68 0.86 -0.69
N ALA A 37 -1.99 0.44 0.37
CA ALA A 37 -2.59 -0.23 1.51
C ALA A 37 -3.67 0.64 2.17
N LEU A 38 -3.42 1.93 2.35
CA LEU A 38 -4.36 2.83 3.04
C LEU A 38 -5.53 3.34 2.18
N ASN A 39 -5.52 3.07 0.87
CA ASN A 39 -6.59 3.44 -0.05
C ASN A 39 -7.03 2.23 -0.90
N PRO A 40 -7.53 1.15 -0.26
CA PRO A 40 -7.91 -0.08 -0.95
C PRO A 40 -9.10 0.09 -1.90
N GLU A 41 -9.89 1.15 -1.72
CA GLU A 41 -11.06 1.48 -2.54
C GLU A 41 -10.71 2.03 -3.94
N LYS A 42 -9.45 2.41 -4.18
CA LYS A 42 -9.00 2.94 -5.46
C LYS A 42 -8.97 1.84 -6.52
N LYS A 43 -9.13 2.23 -7.79
CA LYS A 43 -9.13 1.30 -8.94
C LYS A 43 -7.70 0.91 -9.35
N TRP A 44 -6.99 0.20 -8.48
CA TRP A 44 -5.59 -0.17 -8.69
C TRP A 44 -5.35 -1.05 -9.92
N SER A 45 -6.32 -1.89 -10.29
CA SER A 45 -6.26 -2.68 -11.53
C SER A 45 -6.22 -1.78 -12.76
N HIS A 46 -6.99 -0.69 -12.77
CA HIS A 46 -6.97 0.29 -13.86
C HIS A 46 -5.65 1.06 -13.90
N VAL A 47 -5.12 1.49 -12.74
CA VAL A 47 -3.78 2.10 -12.69
C VAL A 47 -2.75 1.18 -13.33
N TYR A 48 -2.78 -0.12 -12.99
CA TYR A 48 -1.88 -1.11 -13.58
C TYR A 48 -2.03 -1.27 -15.10
N THR A 49 -3.25 -1.18 -15.65
CA THR A 49 -3.44 -1.29 -17.11
C THR A 49 -2.77 -0.14 -17.85
N GLU A 50 -2.89 1.08 -17.33
CA GLU A 50 -2.37 2.31 -17.95
C GLU A 50 -0.86 2.51 -17.78
N LEU A 51 -0.22 1.81 -16.83
CA LEU A 51 1.23 1.89 -16.66
C LEU A 51 1.99 1.37 -17.88
N ALA A 52 3.09 2.05 -18.21
CA ALA A 52 4.03 1.56 -19.21
C ALA A 52 4.63 0.21 -18.79
N LYS A 53 4.95 -0.66 -19.76
CA LYS A 53 5.45 -2.02 -19.51
C LYS A 53 6.65 -2.08 -18.55
N LYS A 54 7.55 -1.09 -18.62
CA LYS A 54 8.74 -0.97 -17.76
C LYS A 54 8.40 -0.76 -16.28
N ASP A 55 7.28 -0.13 -15.99
CA ASP A 55 6.87 0.29 -14.64
C ASP A 55 6.01 -0.80 -13.96
N LYS A 56 5.38 -1.69 -14.73
CA LYS A 56 4.49 -2.75 -14.24
C LYS A 56 5.17 -3.67 -13.22
N SER A 57 6.41 -4.07 -13.44
CA SER A 57 7.13 -4.95 -12.52
C SER A 57 7.31 -4.32 -11.13
N LEU A 58 7.65 -3.02 -11.10
CA LEU A 58 7.84 -2.30 -9.84
C LEU A 58 6.51 -2.06 -9.14
N PHE A 59 5.45 -1.74 -9.90
CA PHE A 59 4.11 -1.61 -9.35
C PHE A 59 3.63 -2.91 -8.70
N ILE A 60 3.81 -4.06 -9.36
CA ILE A 60 3.44 -5.36 -8.80
C ILE A 60 4.16 -5.60 -7.46
N LYS A 61 5.44 -5.22 -7.33
CA LYS A 61 6.19 -5.35 -6.07
C LYS A 61 5.59 -4.49 -4.96
N GLU A 62 5.33 -3.21 -5.23
CA GLU A 62 4.72 -2.29 -4.26
C GLU A 62 3.30 -2.73 -3.87
N TYR A 63 2.50 -3.18 -4.85
CA TYR A 63 1.14 -3.65 -4.61
C TYR A 63 1.11 -4.92 -3.78
N ASN A 64 1.95 -5.91 -4.12
CA ASN A 64 2.03 -7.15 -3.35
C ASN A 64 2.47 -6.86 -1.93
N LYS A 65 3.48 -6.01 -1.73
CA LYS A 65 3.89 -5.57 -0.38
C LYS A 65 2.72 -4.95 0.39
N ALA A 66 1.97 -4.04 -0.23
CA ALA A 66 0.77 -3.46 0.37
C ALA A 66 -0.24 -4.53 0.79
N PHE A 67 -0.54 -5.47 -0.10
CA PHE A 67 -1.47 -6.57 0.15
C PHE A 67 -1.05 -7.40 1.36
N PHE A 68 0.21 -7.83 1.41
CA PHE A 68 0.71 -8.63 2.52
C PHE A 68 0.69 -7.86 3.84
N PHE A 69 1.04 -6.57 3.85
CA PHE A 69 0.93 -5.73 5.05
C PHE A 69 -0.50 -5.65 5.58
N THR A 70 -1.49 -5.49 4.69
CA THR A 70 -2.90 -5.46 5.10
C THR A 70 -3.37 -6.79 5.70
N MET A 71 -2.83 -7.91 5.21
CA MET A 71 -3.14 -9.25 5.73
C MET A 71 -2.46 -9.53 7.07
N THR A 72 -1.14 -9.33 7.14
CA THR A 72 -0.33 -9.61 8.35
C THR A 72 -0.71 -8.70 9.51
N TYR A 73 -1.02 -7.43 9.24
CA TYR A 73 -1.32 -6.44 10.28
C TYR A 73 -2.82 -6.15 10.43
N LYS A 74 -3.71 -7.05 10.01
CA LYS A 74 -5.17 -6.85 10.07
C LYS A 74 -5.66 -6.45 11.47
N GLU A 75 -5.19 -7.14 12.51
CA GLU A 75 -5.59 -6.87 13.90
C GLU A 75 -5.05 -5.52 14.38
N LEU A 76 -3.85 -5.13 13.93
CA LEU A 76 -3.29 -3.82 14.24
C LEU A 76 -4.11 -2.71 13.58
N THR A 77 -4.52 -2.88 12.32
CA THR A 77 -5.40 -1.90 11.66
C THR A 77 -6.74 -1.78 12.37
N ARG A 78 -7.32 -2.90 12.82
CA ARG A 78 -8.56 -2.92 13.60
C ARG A 78 -8.40 -2.18 14.92
N LEU A 79 -7.29 -2.36 15.62
CA LEU A 79 -7.01 -1.68 16.89
C LEU A 79 -6.89 -0.16 16.73
N PHE A 80 -6.13 0.30 15.72
CA PHE A 80 -5.87 1.73 15.52
C PHE A 80 -7.03 2.46 14.82
N LEU A 81 -7.70 1.82 13.86
CA LEU A 81 -8.68 2.47 12.99
C LEU A 81 -10.14 2.07 13.30
N GLY A 82 -10.35 1.14 14.22
CA GLY A 82 -11.66 0.54 14.50
C GLY A 82 -12.18 -0.37 13.38
N LYS A 83 -11.38 -0.63 12.34
CA LYS A 83 -11.75 -1.47 11.19
C LYS A 83 -10.53 -2.10 10.53
N GLU A 84 -10.75 -3.23 9.87
CA GLU A 84 -9.73 -3.83 9.01
C GLU A 84 -9.58 -3.05 7.71
N ILE A 85 -8.37 -3.10 7.17
CA ILE A 85 -8.08 -2.69 5.80
C ILE A 85 -8.02 -3.95 4.95
N VAL A 86 -8.90 -4.05 3.95
CA VAL A 86 -8.95 -5.20 3.05
C VAL A 86 -8.54 -4.75 1.64
N LEU A 87 -7.32 -5.09 1.23
CA LEU A 87 -6.84 -4.89 -0.13
C LEU A 87 -7.06 -6.16 -0.95
N LYS A 88 -7.62 -6.05 -2.16
CA LYS A 88 -7.83 -7.21 -3.04
C LYS A 88 -6.51 -7.75 -3.57
N ASN A 89 -6.35 -9.07 -3.61
CA ASN A 89 -5.25 -9.69 -4.32
C ASN A 89 -5.45 -9.52 -5.85
N LEU A 90 -4.46 -8.94 -6.54
CA LEU A 90 -4.50 -8.74 -8.00
C LEU A 90 -3.48 -9.59 -8.77
N PHE A 91 -2.36 -9.96 -8.14
CA PHE A 91 -1.20 -10.49 -8.87
C PHE A 91 -0.65 -11.80 -8.30
N LEU A 92 -1.07 -12.20 -7.11
CA LEU A 92 -0.60 -13.42 -6.46
C LEU A 92 -1.58 -14.56 -6.68
N SER A 93 -1.12 -15.80 -6.54
CA SER A 93 -2.01 -16.96 -6.52
C SER A 93 -3.00 -16.85 -5.36
N PRO A 94 -4.20 -17.45 -5.46
CA PRO A 94 -5.18 -17.46 -4.37
C PRO A 94 -4.64 -18.03 -3.06
N SER A 95 -3.66 -18.94 -3.11
CA SER A 95 -2.97 -19.49 -1.93
C SER A 95 -2.22 -18.46 -1.09
N ALA A 96 -1.90 -17.28 -1.65
CA ALA A 96 -1.25 -16.20 -0.90
C ALA A 96 -2.19 -15.57 0.15
N GLU A 97 -3.51 -15.73 0.00
CA GLU A 97 -4.49 -15.22 0.97
C GLU A 97 -4.48 -16.01 2.28
N THR A 98 -4.01 -17.26 2.26
CA THR A 98 -3.96 -18.15 3.43
C THR A 98 -2.56 -18.30 4.04
N SER A 99 -1.51 -17.87 3.33
CA SER A 99 -0.10 -18.10 3.72
C SER A 99 0.81 -16.87 3.55
N ALA A 100 0.21 -15.67 3.61
CA ALA A 100 0.86 -14.37 3.43
C ALA A 100 2.21 -14.23 4.17
N GLU A 101 2.27 -14.71 5.42
CA GLU A 101 3.45 -14.59 6.30
C GLU A 101 4.63 -15.46 5.87
N ALA A 102 4.38 -16.59 5.20
CA ALA A 102 5.43 -17.48 4.71
C ALA A 102 6.11 -16.95 3.43
N LEU A 103 5.45 -16.03 2.72
CA LEU A 103 5.86 -15.59 1.39
C LEU A 103 6.78 -14.37 1.40
N LEU A 104 6.92 -13.64 2.51
CA LEU A 104 7.81 -12.47 2.56
C LEU A 104 8.66 -12.34 3.81
N ARG A 105 9.91 -11.95 3.56
CA ARG A 105 10.77 -11.28 4.54
C ARG A 105 10.61 -9.78 4.35
N PHE A 106 9.91 -9.12 5.27
CA PHE A 106 9.91 -7.66 5.33
C PHE A 106 11.14 -7.16 6.08
N ASN A 107 11.62 -5.98 5.69
CA ASN A 107 12.63 -5.30 6.48
C ASN A 107 11.96 -4.69 7.71
N ARG A 108 12.64 -4.72 8.87
CA ARG A 108 12.17 -4.06 10.10
C ARG A 108 11.74 -2.60 9.89
N SER A 109 12.36 -1.90 8.94
CA SER A 109 12.00 -0.53 8.57
C SER A 109 10.58 -0.41 8.02
N ASP A 110 10.09 -1.42 7.30
CA ASP A 110 8.75 -1.41 6.71
C ASP A 110 7.68 -1.62 7.78
N ASP A 111 7.94 -2.48 8.77
CA ASP A 111 7.07 -2.66 9.94
C ASP A 111 6.92 -1.36 10.74
N LEU A 112 8.03 -0.64 10.94
CA LEU A 112 8.01 0.66 11.63
C LEU A 112 7.23 1.71 10.84
N ARG A 113 7.45 1.78 9.52
CA ARG A 113 6.70 2.69 8.63
C ARG A 113 5.21 2.40 8.63
N TRP A 114 4.81 1.13 8.68
CA TRP A 114 3.40 0.77 8.75
C TRP A 114 2.75 1.28 10.03
N LYS A 115 3.41 1.06 11.18
CA LYS A 115 2.93 1.54 12.48
C LYS A 115 2.81 3.07 12.51
N GLU A 116 3.84 3.77 12.05
CA GLU A 116 3.82 5.23 11.92
C GLU A 116 2.69 5.69 10.99
N ALA A 117 2.52 5.04 9.84
CA ALA A 117 1.47 5.39 8.90
C ALA A 117 0.06 5.25 9.51
N LEU A 118 -0.19 4.20 10.32
CA LEU A 118 -1.44 4.02 11.05
C LEU A 118 -1.66 5.10 12.11
N GLU A 119 -0.63 5.46 12.88
CA GLU A 119 -0.68 6.55 13.86
C GLU A 119 -0.99 7.91 13.19
N LEU A 120 -0.42 8.16 12.00
CA LEU A 120 -0.64 9.39 11.24
C LEU A 120 -2.04 9.50 10.63
N ILE A 121 -2.84 8.43 10.60
CA ILE A 121 -4.21 8.46 10.04
C ILE A 121 -5.33 8.22 11.06
N CYS A 122 -5.01 7.63 12.23
CA CYS A 122 -5.88 7.45 13.38
C CYS A 122 -6.16 8.79 14.07
#